data_AF-A0A7S1N126-F1
#
_entry.id   AF-A0A7S1N126-F1
#
_cell.length_a   1.000
_cell.length_b   1.000
_cell.length_c   1.000
_cell.angle_alpha   90.00
_cell.angle_beta   90.00
_cell.angle_gamma   90.00
#
_symmetry.space_group_name_H-M   'P 1'
#
loop_
_entity.id
_entity.type
_entity.pdbx_description
1 polymer ?
#
loop_
_entity_poly.entity_id
_entity_poly.type
_entity_poly.pdbx_seq_one_letter_code
_entity_poly.pdbx_strand_id
1 'polypeptide(L)'
;MQNVIKTANELKLLKTTDVQILNAINFPEPLTDDTAKSLKDTVAEKQDEYILLFIKLLNNIASEDSVVFLLGNLNTLCESGEFTEAFATVGSRWENVDPIAPFTALLKKDSIAVVEKNWAVLAAILSVCKFEAQEKPSNMLVDACLAWLGGSSKQIFTAVHTLTLLLRSPSIRSLFTTKNGIPMLTKLVVTQSDVQLTYELGFCFWMLSYNDASIVVMLKHNGIAMLHDIIKQAKKEKCTRVAIFPLKNFARLQLA
;
A
#
# COMPACT_ATOMS: atom_id res chain seq x y z
N MET A 1 16.10 -0.39 18.78
CA MET A 1 16.90 -1.38 18.03
C MET A 1 17.57 -2.46 18.88
N GLN A 2 18.17 -2.15 20.04
CA GLN A 2 18.82 -3.19 20.88
C GLN A 2 17.88 -4.34 21.28
N ASN A 3 16.60 -4.06 21.54
CA ASN A 3 15.60 -5.10 21.79
C ASN A 3 15.30 -5.96 20.55
N VAL A 4 15.36 -5.39 19.34
CA VAL A 4 15.18 -6.12 18.07
C VAL A 4 16.37 -7.06 17.85
N ILE A 5 17.59 -6.54 18.02
CA ILE A 5 18.83 -7.33 17.89
C ILE A 5 18.88 -8.43 18.95
N LYS A 6 18.50 -8.12 20.19
CA LYS A 6 18.44 -9.08 21.28
C LYS A 6 17.43 -10.20 20.98
N THR A 7 16.21 -9.85 20.59
CA THR A 7 15.15 -10.82 20.23
C THR A 7 15.56 -11.68 19.03
N ALA A 8 16.15 -11.08 18.00
CA ALA A 8 16.58 -11.79 16.80
C ALA A 8 17.82 -12.67 17.05
N ASN A 9 18.72 -12.27 17.95
CA ASN A 9 19.83 -13.12 18.43
C ASN A 9 19.32 -14.28 19.30
N GLU A 10 18.34 -14.05 20.17
CA GLU A 10 17.69 -15.08 21.00
C GLU A 10 17.00 -16.15 20.12
N LEU A 11 16.42 -15.73 18.99
CA LEU A 11 15.83 -16.63 17.99
C LEU A 11 16.86 -17.25 17.03
N LYS A 12 18.17 -17.00 17.22
CA LYS A 12 19.28 -17.44 16.32
C LYS A 12 19.08 -17.05 14.85
N LEU A 13 18.40 -15.94 14.61
CA LEU A 13 18.07 -15.48 13.26
C LEU A 13 19.19 -14.66 12.61
N LEU A 14 20.12 -14.13 13.40
CA LEU A 14 21.14 -13.21 12.91
C LEU A 14 22.50 -13.89 12.79
N LYS A 15 23.15 -13.71 11.64
CA LYS A 15 24.60 -13.89 11.50
C LYS A 15 25.33 -12.66 12.03
N THR A 16 26.62 -12.78 12.30
CA THR A 16 27.47 -11.65 12.72
C THR A 16 27.40 -10.46 11.75
N THR A 17 27.28 -10.75 10.45
CA THR A 17 27.07 -9.74 9.39
C THR A 17 25.72 -9.03 9.51
N ASP A 18 24.65 -9.74 9.87
CA ASP A 18 23.30 -9.17 10.03
C ASP A 18 23.24 -8.21 11.24
N VAL A 19 23.98 -8.51 12.31
CA VAL A 19 24.10 -7.64 13.49
C VAL A 19 24.89 -6.37 13.15
N GLN A 20 25.94 -6.47 12.32
CA GLN A 20 26.69 -5.30 11.84
C GLN A 20 25.82 -4.41 10.95
N ILE A 21 25.04 -5.01 10.06
CA ILE A 21 24.07 -4.33 9.21
C ILE A 21 23.00 -3.62 10.07
N LEU A 22 22.42 -4.31 11.06
CA LEU A 22 21.44 -3.69 11.96
C LEU A 22 22.04 -2.56 12.77
N ASN A 23 23.24 -2.73 13.34
CA ASN A 23 23.91 -1.66 14.08
C ASN A 23 24.21 -0.44 13.20
N ALA A 24 24.50 -0.64 11.91
CA ALA A 24 24.62 0.47 10.96
C ALA A 24 23.29 1.22 10.78
N ILE A 25 22.15 0.51 10.77
CA ILE A 25 20.79 1.09 10.65
C ILE A 25 20.31 1.75 11.95
N ASN A 26 21.08 1.75 13.05
CA ASN A 26 20.62 2.28 14.33
C ASN A 26 20.42 3.80 14.25
N PHE A 27 19.24 4.23 13.78
CA PHE A 27 18.77 5.61 13.69
C PHE A 27 18.92 6.26 15.08
N PRO A 28 19.91 7.14 15.28
CA PRO A 28 19.88 7.98 16.46
C PRO A 28 18.71 8.96 16.28
N GLU A 29 17.78 9.00 17.23
CA GLU A 29 16.88 10.15 17.30
C GLU A 29 17.67 11.34 17.89
N PRO A 30 17.63 12.54 17.27
CA PRO A 30 17.01 12.90 15.99
C PRO A 30 17.98 12.68 14.81
N LEU A 31 17.41 12.25 13.68
CA LEU A 31 18.08 12.17 12.39
C LEU A 31 18.49 13.58 11.94
N THR A 32 19.78 13.87 11.92
CA THR A 32 20.29 15.01 11.16
C THR A 32 20.26 14.66 9.67
N ASP A 33 19.97 15.62 8.79
CA ASP A 33 19.89 15.40 7.34
C ASP A 33 21.15 14.72 6.77
N ASP A 34 22.31 14.97 7.37
CA ASP A 34 23.60 14.39 7.00
C ASP A 34 23.74 12.90 7.37
N THR A 35 23.19 12.47 8.51
CA THR A 35 23.24 11.04 8.92
C THR A 35 22.28 10.18 8.11
N ALA A 36 21.10 10.71 7.76
CA ALA A 36 20.17 10.05 6.86
C ALA A 36 20.75 9.86 5.45
N LYS A 37 21.59 10.81 4.98
CA LYS A 37 22.23 10.75 3.66
C LYS A 37 23.33 9.69 3.58
N SER A 38 24.26 9.67 4.54
CA SER A 38 25.34 8.66 4.57
C SER A 38 24.82 7.22 4.73
N LEU A 39 23.69 7.06 5.42
CA LEU A 39 22.98 5.78 5.52
C LEU A 39 22.39 5.32 4.19
N LYS A 40 21.77 6.24 3.43
CA LYS A 40 21.25 5.94 2.09
C LYS A 40 22.37 5.49 1.15
N ASP A 41 23.55 6.10 1.24
CA ASP A 41 24.72 5.72 0.44
C ASP A 41 25.24 4.31 0.81
N THR A 42 25.29 3.99 2.10
CA THR A 42 25.71 2.64 2.57
C THR A 42 24.69 1.56 2.18
N VAL A 43 23.40 1.88 2.27
CA VAL A 43 22.32 0.98 1.85
C VAL A 43 22.34 0.80 0.33
N ALA A 44 22.68 1.83 -0.44
CA ALA A 44 22.80 1.75 -1.89
C ALA A 44 23.90 0.77 -2.34
N GLU A 45 24.99 0.63 -1.59
CA GLU A 45 26.07 -0.31 -1.92
C GLU A 45 25.69 -1.79 -1.70
N LYS A 46 24.75 -2.09 -0.80
CA LYS A 46 24.37 -3.48 -0.44
C LYS A 46 22.85 -3.74 -0.39
N GLN A 47 22.08 -3.08 -1.25
CA GLN A 47 20.60 -3.04 -1.18
C GLN A 47 19.95 -4.43 -0.97
N ASP A 48 20.40 -5.45 -1.70
CA ASP A 48 19.83 -6.80 -1.64
C ASP A 48 20.01 -7.46 -0.26
N GLU A 49 21.17 -7.31 0.40
CA GLU A 49 21.42 -7.86 1.74
C GLU A 49 20.47 -7.23 2.77
N TYR A 50 20.25 -5.92 2.67
CA TYR A 50 19.31 -5.20 3.51
C TYR A 50 17.87 -5.69 3.30
N ILE A 51 17.42 -5.80 2.04
CA ILE A 51 16.06 -6.24 1.70
C ILE A 51 15.80 -7.64 2.26
N LEU A 52 16.71 -8.59 2.03
CA LEU A 52 16.58 -9.96 2.53
C LEU A 52 16.54 -10.02 4.06
N LEU A 53 17.34 -9.19 4.73
CA LEU A 53 17.32 -9.09 6.18
C LEU A 53 15.98 -8.54 6.69
N PHE A 54 15.44 -7.48 6.07
CA PHE A 54 14.11 -6.95 6.44
C PHE A 54 13.01 -7.99 6.26
N ILE A 55 12.99 -8.71 5.14
CA ILE A 55 12.03 -9.79 4.87
C ILE A 55 12.13 -10.88 5.96
N LYS A 56 13.35 -11.30 6.29
CA LYS A 56 13.61 -12.30 7.33
C LYS A 56 13.15 -11.83 8.71
N LEU A 57 13.41 -10.57 9.06
CA LEU A 57 13.05 -9.99 10.33
C LEU A 57 11.54 -9.83 10.48
N LEU A 58 10.86 -9.32 9.45
CA LEU A 58 9.40 -9.14 9.45
C LEU A 58 8.65 -10.48 9.57
N ASN A 59 9.19 -11.56 8.99
CA ASN A 59 8.58 -12.89 9.08
C ASN A 59 8.72 -13.55 10.45
N ASN A 60 9.75 -13.21 11.23
CA ASN A 60 10.09 -13.96 12.44
C ASN A 60 9.90 -13.17 13.75
N ILE A 61 9.83 -11.84 13.68
CA ILE A 61 9.66 -11.00 14.89
C ILE A 61 8.19 -10.91 15.28
N ALA A 62 7.89 -11.35 16.52
CA ALA A 62 6.55 -11.28 17.09
C ALA A 62 6.24 -9.92 17.76
N SER A 63 7.23 -9.30 18.40
CA SER A 63 7.08 -8.05 19.17
C SER A 63 6.53 -6.91 18.32
N GLU A 64 5.44 -6.29 18.80
CA GLU A 64 4.74 -5.21 18.12
C GLU A 64 5.63 -3.98 17.89
N ASP A 65 6.25 -3.46 18.95
CA ASP A 65 7.16 -2.30 18.88
C ASP A 65 8.32 -2.52 17.91
N SER A 66 8.84 -3.75 17.87
CA SER A 66 9.92 -4.13 16.97
C SER A 66 9.48 -4.11 15.51
N VAL A 67 8.27 -4.60 15.22
CA VAL A 67 7.70 -4.57 13.87
C VAL A 67 7.39 -3.14 13.44
N VAL A 68 6.77 -2.33 14.31
CA VAL A 68 6.50 -0.92 14.03
C VAL A 68 7.79 -0.15 13.73
N PHE A 69 8.84 -0.39 14.52
CA PHE A 69 10.15 0.22 14.29
C PHE A 69 10.77 -0.21 12.95
N LEU A 70 10.73 -1.50 12.63
CA LEU A 70 11.25 -2.01 11.34
C LEU A 70 10.49 -1.43 10.15
N LEU A 71 9.16 -1.37 10.23
CA LEU A 71 8.32 -0.75 9.19
C LEU A 71 8.58 0.75 9.07
N GLY A 72 8.82 1.45 10.17
CA GLY A 72 9.20 2.86 10.17
C GLY A 72 10.50 3.09 9.40
N ASN A 73 11.54 2.31 9.69
CA ASN A 73 12.82 2.39 8.99
C ASN A 73 12.68 2.04 7.51
N LEU A 74 11.91 0.99 7.20
CA LEU A 74 11.67 0.58 5.83
C LEU A 74 10.93 1.68 5.05
N ASN A 75 9.99 2.38 5.68
CA ASN A 75 9.30 3.52 5.08
C ASN A 75 10.29 4.65 4.70
N THR A 76 11.20 5.02 5.61
CA THR A 76 12.23 6.04 5.35
C THR A 76 13.19 5.62 4.24
N LEU A 77 13.53 4.34 4.14
CA LEU A 77 14.35 3.83 3.04
C LEU A 77 13.58 3.88 1.70
N CYS A 78 12.28 3.58 1.71
CA CYS A 78 11.45 3.65 0.52
C CYS A 78 11.25 5.05 -0.06
N GLU A 79 11.51 6.12 0.71
CA GLU A 79 11.44 7.51 0.23
C GLU A 79 12.48 7.83 -0.85
N SER A 80 13.58 7.07 -0.96
CA SER A 80 14.61 7.30 -1.98
C SER A 80 14.21 6.83 -3.38
N GLY A 81 13.14 6.04 -3.52
CA GLY A 81 12.67 5.48 -4.79
C GLY A 81 13.51 4.29 -5.29
N GLU A 82 14.84 4.44 -5.36
CA GLU A 82 15.76 3.38 -5.82
C GLU A 82 15.66 2.12 -4.96
N PHE A 83 15.63 2.29 -3.64
CA PHE A 83 15.48 1.17 -2.70
C PHE A 83 14.12 0.48 -2.88
N THR A 84 13.06 1.24 -3.15
CA THR A 84 11.71 0.71 -3.40
C THR A 84 11.68 -0.15 -4.66
N GLU A 85 12.37 0.28 -5.72
CA GLU A 85 12.49 -0.49 -6.95
C GLU A 85 13.33 -1.77 -6.76
N ALA A 86 14.43 -1.68 -6.01
CA ALA A 86 15.21 -2.85 -5.63
C ALA A 86 14.39 -3.85 -4.80
N PHE A 87 13.63 -3.35 -3.82
CA PHE A 87 12.74 -4.17 -2.99
C PHE A 87 11.65 -4.84 -3.84
N ALA A 88 11.04 -4.08 -4.75
CA ALA A 88 10.02 -4.56 -5.68
C ALA A 88 10.52 -5.66 -6.62
N THR A 89 11.79 -5.62 -7.01
CA THR A 89 12.40 -6.54 -7.99
C THR A 89 13.21 -7.68 -7.37
N VAL A 90 13.33 -7.73 -6.04
CA VAL A 90 14.14 -8.74 -5.34
C VAL A 90 13.70 -10.18 -5.65
N GLY A 91 12.39 -10.42 -5.82
CA GLY A 91 11.86 -11.75 -6.16
C GLY A 91 12.25 -12.25 -7.55
N SER A 92 12.64 -11.35 -8.46
CA SER A 92 13.22 -11.71 -9.76
C SER A 92 14.72 -12.00 -9.68
N ARG A 93 15.39 -11.50 -8.64
CA ARG A 93 16.85 -11.65 -8.41
C ARG A 93 17.16 -12.85 -7.52
N TRP A 94 16.25 -13.23 -6.64
CA TRP A 94 16.40 -14.29 -5.65
C TRP A 94 15.24 -15.29 -5.72
N GLU A 95 15.55 -16.55 -6.07
CA GLU A 95 14.57 -17.63 -6.07
C GLU A 95 13.98 -17.87 -4.66
N ASN A 96 12.67 -18.14 -4.60
CA ASN A 96 11.90 -18.37 -3.36
C ASN A 96 11.75 -17.18 -2.41
N VAL A 97 12.01 -15.94 -2.86
CA VAL A 97 11.75 -14.73 -2.07
C VAL A 97 10.52 -14.02 -2.63
N ASP A 98 9.41 -14.06 -1.88
CA ASP A 98 8.25 -13.23 -2.16
C ASP A 98 8.36 -11.91 -1.37
N PRO A 99 8.57 -10.75 -2.05
CA PRO A 99 8.69 -9.47 -1.37
C PRO A 99 7.40 -9.03 -0.67
N ILE A 100 6.24 -9.53 -1.08
CA ILE A 100 4.93 -9.08 -0.58
C ILE A 100 4.43 -9.99 0.55
N ALA A 101 4.88 -11.25 0.60
CA ALA A 101 4.46 -12.23 1.61
C ALA A 101 4.53 -11.72 3.07
N PRO A 102 5.62 -11.10 3.55
CA PRO A 102 5.70 -10.60 4.93
C PRO A 102 4.60 -9.59 5.24
N PHE A 103 4.33 -8.68 4.30
CA PHE A 103 3.32 -7.64 4.46
C PHE A 103 1.91 -8.23 4.50
N THR A 104 1.63 -9.27 3.70
CA THR A 104 0.33 -9.95 3.75
C THR A 104 0.09 -10.67 5.08
N ALA A 105 1.14 -11.20 5.71
CA ALA A 105 1.04 -11.81 7.04
C ALA A 105 0.76 -10.75 8.11
N LEU A 106 1.40 -9.58 8.01
CA LEU A 106 1.22 -8.47 8.95
C LEU A 106 -0.18 -7.86 8.90
N LEU A 107 -0.88 -7.92 7.76
CA LEU A 107 -2.27 -7.47 7.64
C LEU A 107 -3.25 -8.27 8.51
N LYS A 108 -2.87 -9.46 8.99
CA LYS A 108 -3.70 -10.29 9.89
C LYS A 108 -3.52 -9.96 11.37
N LYS A 109 -2.57 -9.08 11.74
CA LYS A 109 -2.36 -8.72 13.15
C LYS A 109 -3.47 -7.77 13.62
N ASP A 110 -3.87 -7.92 14.89
CA ASP A 110 -4.90 -7.08 15.51
C ASP A 110 -4.43 -5.65 15.80
N SER A 111 -3.11 -5.41 15.82
CA SER A 111 -2.55 -4.08 16.09
C SER A 111 -2.79 -3.12 14.92
N ILE A 112 -3.61 -2.09 15.18
CA ILE A 112 -3.86 -1.00 14.24
C ILE A 112 -2.55 -0.29 13.87
N ALA A 113 -1.65 -0.08 14.84
CA ALA A 113 -0.38 0.62 14.61
C ALA A 113 0.54 -0.13 13.64
N VAL A 114 0.63 -1.47 13.79
CA VAL A 114 1.39 -2.31 12.85
C VAL A 114 0.77 -2.26 11.47
N VAL A 115 -0.54 -2.46 11.37
CA VAL A 115 -1.21 -2.53 10.07
C VAL A 115 -1.19 -1.18 9.34
N GLU A 116 -1.28 -0.06 10.05
CA GLU A 116 -1.17 1.29 9.48
C GLU A 116 0.21 1.54 8.86
N LYS A 117 1.28 1.25 9.62
CA LYS A 117 2.66 1.37 9.11
C LYS A 117 2.94 0.38 7.98
N ASN A 118 2.38 -0.82 8.07
CA ASN A 118 2.50 -1.85 7.04
C ASN A 118 1.89 -1.38 5.72
N TRP A 119 0.71 -0.75 5.76
CA TRP A 119 0.06 -0.21 4.57
C TRP A 119 0.85 0.92 3.92
N ALA A 120 1.48 1.81 4.70
CA ALA A 120 2.30 2.89 4.15
C ALA A 120 3.47 2.35 3.31
N VAL A 121 4.22 1.39 3.87
CA VAL A 121 5.35 0.76 3.17
C VAL A 121 4.87 -0.07 1.99
N LEU A 122 3.81 -0.85 2.17
CA LEU A 122 3.26 -1.69 1.12
C LEU A 122 2.74 -0.85 -0.07
N ALA A 123 2.11 0.30 0.21
CA ALA A 123 1.72 1.26 -0.82
C ALA A 123 2.94 1.76 -1.60
N ALA A 124 4.03 2.14 -0.92
CA ALA A 124 5.26 2.57 -1.58
C ALA A 124 5.80 1.48 -2.52
N ILE A 125 5.93 0.23 -2.04
CA ILE A 125 6.41 -0.90 -2.83
C ILE A 125 5.48 -1.16 -4.04
N LEU A 126 4.16 -1.24 -3.82
CA LEU A 126 3.16 -1.47 -4.86
C LEU A 126 3.10 -0.37 -5.91
N SER A 127 3.51 0.85 -5.57
CA SER A 127 3.53 1.97 -6.52
C SER A 127 4.56 1.78 -7.64
N VAL A 128 5.63 1.03 -7.35
CA VAL A 128 6.75 0.75 -8.27
C VAL A 128 6.66 -0.67 -8.83
N CYS A 129 6.14 -1.63 -8.06
CA CYS A 129 5.87 -2.98 -8.55
C CYS A 129 4.86 -2.94 -9.71
N LYS A 130 5.23 -3.54 -10.84
CA LYS A 130 4.24 -4.11 -11.75
C LYS A 130 3.64 -5.32 -11.05
N PHE A 131 2.66 -5.08 -10.18
CA PHE A 131 2.00 -6.13 -9.42
C PHE A 131 1.23 -7.04 -10.39
N GLU A 132 1.88 -8.12 -10.81
CA GLU A 132 1.23 -9.24 -11.45
C GLU A 132 0.43 -9.98 -10.40
N ALA A 133 -0.87 -10.03 -10.60
CA ALA A 133 -1.80 -10.52 -9.59
C ALA A 133 -1.60 -12.01 -9.36
N GLN A 134 -0.83 -12.35 -8.34
CA GLN A 134 -0.90 -13.68 -7.73
C GLN A 134 -2.22 -13.77 -6.96
N GLU A 135 -3.00 -14.83 -7.18
CA GLU A 135 -4.39 -14.92 -6.70
C GLU A 135 -4.50 -14.78 -5.17
N LYS A 136 -3.60 -15.43 -4.41
CA LYS A 136 -3.69 -15.48 -2.95
C LYS A 136 -3.32 -14.15 -2.26
N PRO A 137 -2.18 -13.50 -2.57
CA PRO A 137 -1.87 -12.17 -2.02
C PRO A 137 -2.94 -11.14 -2.41
N SER A 138 -3.38 -11.14 -3.66
CA SER A 138 -4.41 -10.24 -4.17
C SER A 138 -5.72 -10.29 -3.38
N ASN A 139 -6.17 -11.50 -3.06
CA ASN A 139 -7.37 -11.73 -2.25
C ASN A 139 -7.27 -11.10 -0.86
N MET A 140 -6.16 -11.36 -0.17
CA MET A 140 -5.94 -10.85 1.18
C MET A 140 -5.81 -9.33 1.22
N LEU A 141 -5.14 -8.74 0.23
CA LEU A 141 -5.00 -7.28 0.13
C LEU A 141 -6.36 -6.61 -0.05
N VAL A 142 -7.19 -7.12 -0.96
CA VAL A 142 -8.54 -6.59 -1.17
C VAL A 142 -9.40 -6.76 0.07
N ASP A 143 -9.36 -7.91 0.75
CA ASP A 143 -10.14 -8.12 1.98
C ASP A 143 -9.74 -7.14 3.08
N ALA A 144 -8.44 -6.94 3.28
CA ALA A 144 -7.92 -6.01 4.28
C ALA A 144 -8.32 -4.56 3.96
N CYS A 145 -8.24 -4.14 2.69
CA CYS A 145 -8.74 -2.83 2.27
C CYS A 145 -10.24 -2.68 2.55
N LEU A 146 -11.07 -3.66 2.18
CA LEU A 146 -12.51 -3.62 2.42
C LEU A 146 -12.86 -3.51 3.90
N ALA A 147 -12.14 -4.24 4.76
CA ALA A 147 -12.31 -4.13 6.22
C ALA A 147 -11.99 -2.71 6.72
N TRP A 148 -10.94 -2.08 6.20
CA TRP A 148 -10.51 -0.75 6.61
C TRP A 148 -11.39 0.39 6.07
N LEU A 149 -12.07 0.18 4.95
CA LEU A 149 -13.08 1.12 4.44
C LEU A 149 -14.28 1.28 5.38
N GLY A 150 -14.51 0.31 6.29
CA GLY A 150 -15.53 0.39 7.34
C GLY A 150 -15.02 0.89 8.70
N GLY A 151 -13.74 1.27 8.79
CA GLY A 151 -13.08 1.63 10.04
C GLY A 151 -13.16 3.11 10.41
N SER A 152 -12.17 3.56 11.19
CA SER A 152 -11.98 4.97 11.54
C SER A 152 -11.58 5.83 10.33
N SER A 153 -11.71 7.16 10.46
CA SER A 153 -11.33 8.11 9.39
C SER A 153 -9.91 7.84 8.86
N LYS A 154 -8.92 7.69 9.75
CA LYS A 154 -7.53 7.39 9.34
C LYS A 154 -7.42 6.09 8.53
N GLN A 155 -8.09 5.02 8.97
CA GLN A 155 -8.10 3.74 8.25
C GLN A 155 -8.71 3.88 6.86
N ILE A 156 -9.78 4.67 6.72
CA ILE A 156 -10.40 4.97 5.43
C ILE A 156 -9.40 5.69 4.52
N PHE A 157 -8.73 6.74 5.01
CA PHE A 157 -7.71 7.44 4.21
C PHE A 157 -6.61 6.50 3.72
N THR A 158 -6.04 5.70 4.61
CA THR A 158 -4.99 4.73 4.25
C THR A 158 -5.50 3.70 3.25
N ALA A 159 -6.68 3.12 3.47
CA ALA A 159 -7.25 2.11 2.59
C ALA A 159 -7.57 2.65 1.20
N VAL A 160 -8.18 3.84 1.11
CA VAL A 160 -8.47 4.48 -0.18
C VAL A 160 -7.17 4.80 -0.91
N HIS A 161 -6.18 5.37 -0.22
CA HIS A 161 -4.88 5.65 -0.81
C HIS A 161 -4.24 4.39 -1.41
N THR A 162 -4.18 3.30 -0.65
CA THR A 162 -3.63 2.04 -1.16
C THR A 162 -4.45 1.46 -2.31
N LEU A 163 -5.78 1.58 -2.28
CA LEU A 163 -6.64 1.16 -3.39
C LEU A 163 -6.34 1.92 -4.68
N THR A 164 -5.94 3.20 -4.62
CA THR A 164 -5.54 3.95 -5.83
C THR A 164 -4.33 3.31 -6.55
N LEU A 165 -3.50 2.57 -5.82
CA LEU A 165 -2.34 1.86 -6.35
C LEU A 165 -2.73 0.46 -6.81
N LEU A 166 -3.46 -0.28 -5.98
CA LEU A 166 -3.90 -1.66 -6.26
C LEU A 166 -4.81 -1.76 -7.50
N LEU A 167 -5.73 -0.82 -7.68
CA LEU A 167 -6.68 -0.80 -8.79
C LEU A 167 -6.03 -0.53 -10.16
N ARG A 168 -4.72 -0.25 -10.20
CA ARG A 168 -3.95 -0.21 -11.47
C ARG A 168 -3.86 -1.58 -12.13
N SER A 169 -3.89 -2.67 -11.35
CA SER A 169 -3.88 -4.02 -11.88
C SER A 169 -5.28 -4.47 -12.35
N PRO A 170 -5.44 -4.95 -13.61
CA PRO A 170 -6.72 -5.43 -14.14
C PRO A 170 -7.37 -6.54 -13.31
N SER A 171 -6.57 -7.47 -12.78
CA SER A 171 -7.06 -8.59 -11.98
C SER A 171 -7.64 -8.13 -10.65
N ILE A 172 -7.01 -7.14 -10.02
CA ILE A 172 -7.52 -6.54 -8.77
C ILE A 172 -8.85 -5.82 -9.01
N ARG A 173 -9.02 -5.11 -10.14
CA ARG A 173 -10.30 -4.46 -10.47
C ARG A 173 -11.45 -5.46 -10.53
N SER A 174 -11.22 -6.59 -11.19
CA SER A 174 -12.20 -7.68 -11.30
C SER A 174 -12.50 -8.30 -9.93
N LEU A 175 -11.45 -8.51 -9.13
CA LEU A 175 -11.57 -9.06 -7.78
C LEU A 175 -12.34 -8.14 -6.83
N PHE A 176 -12.03 -6.84 -6.83
CA PHE A 176 -12.70 -5.83 -6.03
C PHE A 176 -14.19 -5.71 -6.38
N THR A 177 -14.53 -5.89 -7.65
CA THR A 177 -15.91 -5.95 -8.13
C THR A 177 -16.63 -7.19 -7.61
N THR A 178 -15.96 -8.34 -7.69
CA THR A 178 -16.50 -9.64 -7.21
C THR A 178 -16.73 -9.63 -5.70
N LYS A 179 -15.85 -8.97 -4.94
CA LYS A 179 -15.96 -8.83 -3.48
C LYS A 179 -16.89 -7.71 -3.01
N ASN A 180 -17.72 -7.18 -3.90
CA ASN A 180 -18.72 -6.16 -3.57
C ASN A 180 -18.14 -4.88 -2.93
N GLY A 181 -16.96 -4.45 -3.37
CA GLY A 181 -16.32 -3.24 -2.86
C GLY A 181 -16.88 -1.93 -3.39
N ILE A 182 -17.46 -1.94 -4.60
CA ILE A 182 -17.97 -0.74 -5.28
C ILE A 182 -19.04 -0.02 -4.47
N PRO A 183 -20.07 -0.69 -3.90
CA PRO A 183 -21.09 -0.01 -3.10
C PRO A 183 -20.54 0.66 -1.85
N MET A 184 -19.45 0.13 -1.26
CA MET A 184 -18.80 0.76 -0.10
C MET A 184 -18.17 2.10 -0.49
N LEU A 185 -17.46 2.14 -1.62
CA LEU A 185 -16.88 3.38 -2.13
C LEU A 185 -17.95 4.42 -2.47
N THR A 186 -19.08 4.00 -3.07
CA THR A 186 -20.17 4.92 -3.42
C THR A 186 -20.76 5.57 -2.17
N LYS A 187 -20.96 4.80 -1.09
CA LYS A 187 -21.43 5.34 0.20
C LYS A 187 -20.44 6.33 0.80
N LEU A 188 -19.14 6.02 0.72
CA LEU A 188 -18.11 6.89 1.27
C LEU A 188 -18.13 8.26 0.59
N VAL A 189 -18.15 8.34 -0.74
CA VAL A 189 -18.15 9.63 -1.47
C VAL A 189 -19.20 10.61 -0.96
N VAL A 190 -20.42 10.14 -0.71
CA VAL A 190 -21.54 11.00 -0.28
C VAL A 190 -21.29 11.62 1.11
N THR A 191 -20.47 10.99 1.93
CA THR A 191 -20.22 11.38 3.33
C THR A 191 -18.95 12.18 3.54
N GLN A 192 -18.05 12.26 2.56
CA GLN A 192 -16.73 12.88 2.73
C GLN A 192 -16.70 14.33 2.22
N SER A 193 -16.10 15.22 3.02
CA SER A 193 -15.88 16.63 2.66
C SER A 193 -14.41 16.97 2.41
N ASP A 194 -13.51 16.02 2.67
CA ASP A 194 -12.08 16.18 2.47
C ASP A 194 -11.72 16.13 0.99
N VAL A 195 -10.98 17.14 0.53
CA VAL A 195 -10.65 17.33 -0.89
C VAL A 195 -9.70 16.24 -1.39
N GLN A 196 -8.77 15.78 -0.54
CA GLN A 196 -7.81 14.74 -0.92
C GLN A 196 -8.51 13.38 -1.00
N LEU A 197 -9.31 13.03 0.01
CA LEU A 197 -10.06 11.78 0.01
C LEU A 197 -11.06 11.71 -1.15
N THR A 198 -11.76 12.82 -1.43
CA THR A 198 -12.67 12.93 -2.58
C THR A 198 -11.94 12.70 -3.90
N TYR A 199 -10.73 13.24 -4.05
CA TYR A 199 -9.90 13.00 -5.23
C TYR A 199 -9.50 11.53 -5.37
N GLU A 200 -9.03 10.90 -4.29
CA GLU A 200 -8.58 9.51 -4.32
C GLU A 200 -9.75 8.52 -4.54
N LEU A 201 -10.92 8.80 -3.96
CA LEU A 201 -12.15 8.05 -4.24
C LEU A 201 -12.53 8.17 -5.72
N GLY A 202 -12.54 9.40 -6.27
CA GLY A 202 -12.76 9.63 -7.70
C GLY A 202 -11.75 8.89 -8.58
N PHE A 203 -10.48 8.85 -8.16
CA PHE A 203 -9.44 8.08 -8.84
C PHE A 203 -9.72 6.59 -8.81
N CYS A 204 -10.17 6.02 -7.69
CA CYS A 204 -10.58 4.62 -7.61
C CYS A 204 -11.70 4.31 -8.61
N PHE A 205 -12.72 5.18 -8.73
CA PHE A 205 -13.79 5.02 -9.72
C PHE A 205 -13.28 5.11 -11.16
N TRP A 206 -12.35 6.04 -11.43
CA TRP A 206 -11.71 6.12 -12.74
C TRP A 206 -10.99 4.81 -13.07
N MET A 207 -10.19 4.25 -12.17
CA MET A 207 -9.49 2.99 -12.40
C MET A 207 -10.47 1.82 -12.61
N LEU A 208 -11.53 1.73 -11.80
CA LEU A 208 -12.58 0.72 -11.93
C LEU A 208 -13.33 0.84 -13.27
N SER A 209 -13.50 2.05 -13.80
CA SER A 209 -14.22 2.27 -15.07
C SER A 209 -13.52 1.71 -16.30
N TYR A 210 -12.31 1.16 -16.17
CA TYR A 210 -11.66 0.39 -17.24
C TYR A 210 -12.08 -1.09 -17.25
N ASN A 211 -13.01 -1.51 -16.40
CA ASN A 211 -13.56 -2.85 -16.35
C ASN A 211 -15.08 -2.78 -16.52
N ASP A 212 -15.61 -3.45 -17.55
CA ASP A 212 -17.02 -3.34 -17.94
C ASP A 212 -17.96 -3.90 -16.86
N ALA A 213 -17.58 -4.98 -16.18
CA ALA A 213 -18.35 -5.51 -15.06
C ALA A 213 -18.42 -4.49 -13.90
N SER A 214 -17.31 -3.82 -13.59
CA SER A 214 -17.30 -2.74 -12.60
C SER A 214 -18.23 -1.59 -13.00
N ILE A 215 -18.28 -1.20 -14.28
CA ILE A 215 -19.21 -0.17 -14.78
C ILE A 215 -20.66 -0.58 -14.52
N VAL A 216 -21.03 -1.81 -14.86
CA VAL A 216 -22.40 -2.30 -14.63
C VAL A 216 -22.78 -2.21 -13.15
N VAL A 217 -21.89 -2.60 -12.25
CA VAL A 217 -22.15 -2.47 -10.80
C VAL A 217 -22.23 -1.00 -10.37
N MET A 218 -21.33 -0.13 -10.85
CA MET A 218 -21.37 1.31 -10.56
C MET A 218 -22.70 1.94 -10.98
N LEU A 219 -23.18 1.63 -12.19
CA LEU A 219 -24.45 2.15 -12.70
C LEU A 219 -25.64 1.67 -11.85
N LYS A 220 -25.65 0.42 -11.42
CA LYS A 220 -26.67 -0.13 -10.50
C LYS A 220 -26.71 0.57 -9.14
N HIS A 221 -25.58 1.12 -8.70
CA HIS A 221 -25.44 1.81 -7.41
C HIS A 221 -25.36 3.34 -7.56
N ASN A 222 -26.09 3.92 -8.53
CA ASN A 222 -26.19 5.36 -8.73
C ASN A 222 -24.84 6.07 -9.00
N GLY A 223 -23.90 5.39 -9.65
CA GLY A 223 -22.56 5.90 -9.92
C GLY A 223 -22.54 7.24 -10.68
N ILE A 224 -23.49 7.47 -11.60
CA ILE A 224 -23.58 8.75 -12.33
C ILE A 224 -23.94 9.90 -11.38
N ALA A 225 -24.95 9.73 -10.53
CA ALA A 225 -25.37 10.75 -9.58
C ALA A 225 -24.24 11.08 -8.60
N MET A 226 -23.56 10.05 -8.11
CA MET A 226 -22.39 10.20 -7.23
C MET A 226 -21.25 10.99 -7.89
N LEU A 227 -20.88 10.67 -9.15
CA LEU A 227 -19.83 11.40 -9.87
C LEU A 227 -20.23 12.86 -10.13
N HIS A 228 -21.50 13.09 -10.45
CA HIS A 228 -22.05 14.43 -10.59
C HIS A 228 -21.99 15.23 -9.27
N ASP A 229 -22.25 14.60 -8.12
CA ASP A 229 -22.12 15.23 -6.81
C ASP A 229 -20.66 15.58 -6.48
N ILE A 230 -19.69 14.71 -6.81
CA ILE A 230 -18.26 15.04 -6.72
C ILE A 230 -17.96 16.30 -7.55
N ILE A 231 -18.44 16.36 -8.80
CA ILE A 231 -18.20 17.50 -9.69
C ILE A 231 -18.79 18.79 -9.11
N LYS A 232 -20.01 18.74 -8.57
CA LYS A 232 -20.65 19.89 -7.95
C LYS A 232 -19.95 20.40 -6.70
N GLN A 233 -19.44 19.47 -5.88
CA GLN A 233 -18.78 19.80 -4.61
C GLN A 233 -17.28 20.08 -4.77
N ALA A 234 -16.71 19.79 -5.93
CA ALA A 234 -15.28 19.94 -6.20
C ALA A 234 -14.82 21.40 -6.06
N LYS A 235 -14.05 21.66 -5.01
CA LYS A 235 -13.37 22.96 -4.80
C LYS A 235 -12.09 23.12 -5.63
N LYS A 236 -11.63 22.04 -6.27
CA LYS A 236 -10.38 21.99 -7.03
C LYS A 236 -10.62 21.27 -8.35
N GLU A 237 -10.06 21.82 -9.43
CA GLU A 237 -10.14 21.25 -10.78
C GLU A 237 -9.70 19.79 -10.84
N LYS A 238 -8.70 19.40 -10.03
CA LYS A 238 -8.22 18.01 -9.96
C LYS A 238 -9.34 17.01 -9.64
N CYS A 239 -10.28 17.37 -8.76
CA CYS A 239 -11.40 16.52 -8.36
C CYS A 239 -12.46 16.44 -9.47
N THR A 240 -12.73 17.56 -10.14
CA THR A 240 -13.61 17.60 -11.31
C THR A 240 -13.08 16.72 -12.44
N ARG A 241 -11.78 16.86 -12.76
CA ARG A 241 -11.14 16.09 -13.83
C ARG A 241 -11.20 14.58 -13.57
N VAL A 242 -10.91 14.14 -12.35
CA VAL A 242 -10.92 12.71 -12.02
C VAL A 242 -12.33 12.11 -12.06
N ALA A 243 -13.37 12.90 -11.77
CA ALA A 243 -14.76 12.44 -11.85
C ALA A 243 -15.32 12.37 -13.29
N ILE A 244 -14.79 13.18 -14.21
CA ILE A 244 -15.22 13.18 -15.62
C ILE A 244 -14.74 11.94 -16.38
N PHE A 245 -13.51 11.46 -16.10
CA PHE A 245 -12.96 10.31 -16.81
C PHE A 245 -13.83 9.03 -16.71
N PRO A 246 -14.33 8.61 -15.54
CA PRO A 246 -15.22 7.46 -15.46
C PRO A 246 -16.53 7.67 -16.23
N LEU A 247 -17.09 8.89 -16.29
CA LEU A 247 -18.28 9.19 -17.09
C LEU A 247 -18.04 8.95 -18.59
N LYS A 248 -16.86 9.34 -19.10
CA LYS A 248 -16.46 9.06 -20.49
C LYS A 248 -16.44 7.55 -20.77
N ASN A 249 -15.91 6.77 -19.82
CA ASN A 249 -15.85 5.31 -19.95
C ASN A 249 -17.25 4.67 -19.87
N PHE A 250 -18.16 5.20 -19.06
CA PHE A 250 -19.55 4.74 -19.01
C PHE A 250 -20.27 4.97 -20.34
N ALA A 251 -20.10 6.16 -20.93
CA ALA A 251 -20.70 6.47 -22.23
C ALA A 251 -20.17 5.55 -23.34
N ARG A 252 -18.87 5.21 -23.32
CA ARG A 252 -18.28 4.25 -24.28
C ARG A 252 -18.97 2.89 -24.22
N LEU A 253 -19.29 2.38 -23.02
CA LEU A 253 -19.91 1.07 -22.85
C LEU A 253 -21.38 1.06 -23.32
N GLN A 254 -22.12 2.15 -23.15
CA GLN A 254 -23.53 2.23 -23.60
C GLN A 254 -23.68 2.35 -25.12
N LEU A 255 -22.61 2.72 -25.82
CA LEU A 255 -22.59 2.87 -27.29
C LEU A 255 -21.98 1.65 -28.01
N ALA A 256 -21.52 0.64 -27.25
CA ALA A 256 -20.93 -0.59 -27.76
C ALA A 256 -21.95 -1.73 -27.71
#